data_AF-A0A528TQ58-F1
#
_entry.id   AF-A0A528TQ58-F1
#
_cell.length_a   1.000
_cell.length_b   1.000
_cell.length_c   1.000
_cell.angle_alpha   90.00
_cell.angle_beta   90.00
_cell.angle_gamma   90.00
#
_symmetry.space_group_name_H-M   'P 1'
#
loop_
_entity.id
_entity.type
_entity.pdbx_description
1 polymer ?
#
loop_
_entity_poly.entity_id
_entity_poly.type
_entity_poly.pdbx_seq_one_letter_code
_entity_poly.pdbx_strand_id
1 'polypeptide(L)' 'METGIARHGSPEALESRLHRGTNQSGMRDHNERLVLSLVRQHGSLAKSDIARMTGLSAQTVSVIMRELEEDKLL' A
#
# COMPACT_ATOMS: atom_id res chain seq x y z
N MET A 1 0.42 -32.48 38.71
CA MET A 1 -0.07 -33.32 37.61
C MET A 1 -1.18 -32.52 36.95
N GLU A 2 -0.85 -31.56 36.09
CA GLU A 2 -0.49 -31.70 34.67
C GLU A 2 -1.68 -31.49 33.73
N THR A 3 -1.39 -30.75 32.65
CA THR A 3 -2.20 -30.46 31.46
C THR A 3 -3.29 -29.39 31.65
N GLY A 4 -3.31 -28.29 30.90
CA GLY A 4 -2.65 -27.98 29.64
C GLY A 4 -3.67 -27.25 28.78
N ILE A 5 -3.83 -25.95 29.02
CA ILE A 5 -4.72 -25.08 28.26
C ILE A 5 -4.40 -25.19 26.75
N ALA A 6 -5.31 -25.83 26.01
CA ALA A 6 -5.24 -25.98 24.57
C ALA A 6 -5.34 -24.60 23.91
N ARG A 7 -4.19 -24.09 23.48
CA ARG A 7 -4.05 -22.87 22.68
C ARG A 7 -4.35 -23.24 21.23
N HIS A 8 -5.61 -23.44 20.89
CA HIS A 8 -6.02 -23.66 19.50
C HIS A 8 -6.00 -22.30 18.78
N GLY A 9 -4.85 -21.95 18.22
CA GLY A 9 -4.76 -20.87 17.24
C GLY A 9 -5.49 -21.33 15.98
N SER A 10 -6.62 -20.71 15.68
CA SER A 10 -7.47 -21.00 14.52
C SER A 10 -6.71 -20.80 13.20
N PRO A 11 -6.67 -21.79 12.28
CA PRO A 11 -5.94 -21.72 11.00
C PRO A 11 -6.47 -20.63 10.03
N GLU A 12 -7.68 -20.13 10.27
CA GLU A 12 -8.35 -19.11 9.45
C GLU A 12 -7.61 -17.75 9.41
N ALA A 13 -6.88 -17.41 10.48
CA ALA A 13 -6.12 -16.16 10.55
C ALA A 13 -4.86 -16.16 9.68
N LEU A 14 -4.29 -17.34 9.40
CA LEU A 14 -3.11 -17.49 8.53
C LEU A 14 -3.51 -17.35 7.06
N GLU A 15 -4.61 -17.99 6.66
CA GLU A 15 -5.13 -17.90 5.29
C GLU A 15 -5.54 -16.46 4.96
N SER A 16 -6.22 -15.75 5.87
CA SER A 16 -6.60 -14.35 5.66
C SER A 16 -5.39 -13.41 5.49
N ARG A 17 -4.25 -13.70 6.12
CA ARG A 17 -3.00 -12.93 5.95
C ARG A 17 -2.34 -13.19 4.60
N LEU A 18 -2.35 -14.43 4.12
CA LEU A 18 -1.83 -14.79 2.79
C LEU A 18 -2.64 -14.12 1.68
N HIS A 19 -3.97 -14.14 1.76
CA HIS A 19 -4.85 -13.49 0.78
C HIS A 19 -4.79 -11.97 0.81
N ARG A 20 -4.60 -11.35 2.00
CA ARG A 20 -4.38 -9.90 2.10
C ARG A 20 -3.06 -9.47 1.45
N GLY A 21 -1.99 -10.26 1.59
CA GLY A 21 -0.69 -9.93 1.01
C GLY A 21 -0.74 -9.73 -0.51
N THR A 22 -1.36 -10.68 -1.23
CA THR A 22 -1.44 -10.64 -2.69
C THR A 22 -2.30 -9.48 -3.19
N ASN A 23 -3.46 -9.24 -2.57
CA ASN A 23 -4.33 -8.12 -2.95
C ASN A 23 -3.74 -6.75 -2.58
N GLN A 24 -2.94 -6.67 -1.51
CA GLN A 24 -2.27 -5.43 -1.11
C GLN A 24 -1.11 -5.09 -2.05
N SER A 25 -0.32 -6.07 -2.47
CA SER A 25 0.74 -5.86 -3.48
C SER A 25 0.16 -5.34 -4.79
N GLY A 26 -0.88 -5.99 -5.34
CA GLY A 26 -1.49 -5.54 -6.60
C GLY A 26 -2.12 -4.14 -6.52
N MET A 27 -2.76 -3.82 -5.38
CA MET A 27 -3.31 -2.49 -5.15
C MET A 27 -2.21 -1.42 -5.05
N ARG A 28 -1.08 -1.75 -4.41
CA ARG A 28 0.06 -0.86 -4.30
C ARG A 28 0.66 -0.55 -5.68
N ASP A 29 0.94 -1.58 -6.48
CA ASP A 29 1.48 -1.43 -7.83
C ASP A 29 0.58 -0.55 -8.71
N HIS A 30 -0.75 -0.71 -8.58
CA HIS A 30 -1.71 0.12 -9.29
C HIS A 30 -1.64 1.58 -8.86
N ASN A 31 -1.60 1.85 -7.55
CA ASN A 31 -1.54 3.19 -7.00
C ASN A 31 -0.23 3.90 -7.40
N GLU A 32 0.89 3.20 -7.37
CA GLU A 32 2.19 3.72 -7.80
C GLU A 32 2.16 4.17 -9.27
N ARG A 33 1.62 3.32 -10.16
CA ARG A 33 1.45 3.66 -11.57
C ARG A 33 0.56 4.89 -11.77
N LEU A 34 -0.54 4.96 -11.02
CA LEU A 34 -1.47 6.09 -11.09
C LEU A 34 -0.79 7.40 -10.66
N VAL A 35 -0.10 7.39 -9.52
CA VAL A 35 0.62 8.57 -9.00
C VAL A 35 1.75 8.98 -9.95
N LEU A 36 2.58 8.04 -10.41
CA LEU A 36 3.66 8.32 -11.35
C LEU A 36 3.16 8.93 -12.67
N SER A 37 2.07 8.37 -13.21
CA SER A 37 1.42 8.91 -14.42
C SER A 37 0.96 10.34 -14.21
N LEU A 38 0.35 10.63 -13.05
CA LEU A 38 -0.15 11.95 -12.73
C LEU A 38 0.97 12.98 -12.60
N VAL A 39 2.05 12.64 -11.88
CA VAL A 39 3.21 13.52 -11.69
C VAL A 39 3.91 13.79 -13.03
N ARG A 40 4.05 12.79 -13.90
CA ARG A 40 4.65 13.00 -15.22
C ARG A 40 3.80 13.86 -16.15
N GLN A 41 2.48 13.78 -16.05
CA GLN A 41 1.56 14.56 -16.88
C GLN A 41 1.46 16.02 -16.45
N HIS A 42 1.40 16.28 -15.14
CA HIS A 42 1.17 17.61 -14.59
C HIS A 42 2.45 18.31 -14.11
N GLY A 43 3.58 17.61 -14.05
CA GLY A 43 4.84 18.12 -13.52
C GLY A 43 4.81 18.22 -11.99
N SER A 44 5.23 19.37 -11.46
CA SER A 44 5.30 19.59 -10.02
C SER A 44 3.90 19.76 -9.40
N LEU A 45 3.30 18.66 -8.94
CA LEU A 45 2.09 18.66 -8.12
C LEU A 45 2.43 18.57 -6.63
N ALA A 46 1.65 19.25 -5.79
CA ALA A 46 1.71 19.04 -4.36
C ALA A 46 1.13 17.66 -3.99
N LYS A 47 1.66 17.01 -2.94
CA LYS A 47 1.15 15.71 -2.45
C LYS A 47 -0.35 15.75 -2.13
N SER A 48 -0.84 16.88 -1.64
CA SER A 48 -2.26 17.10 -1.34
C SER A 48 -3.14 17.11 -2.59
N ASP A 49 -2.64 17.67 -3.71
CA ASP A 49 -3.37 17.70 -4.98
C ASP A 49 -3.43 16.31 -5.59
N ILE A 50 -2.32 15.57 -5.55
CA ILE A 50 -2.26 14.17 -5.99
C ILE A 50 -3.28 13.34 -5.20
N ALA A 51 -3.36 13.49 -3.87
CA ALA A 51 -4.34 12.79 -3.04
C ALA A 51 -5.79 13.11 -3.46
N ARG A 52 -6.09 14.39 -3.71
CA ARG A 52 -7.43 14.81 -4.18
C ARG A 52 -7.76 14.25 -5.57
N MET A 53 -6.81 14.25 -6.49
CA MET A 53 -7.01 13.80 -7.87
C MET A 53 -7.11 12.27 -7.99
N THR A 54 -6.37 11.54 -7.16
CA THR A 54 -6.36 10.06 -7.17
C THR A 54 -7.40 9.43 -6.24
N GLY A 55 -7.96 10.21 -5.31
CA GLY A 55 -8.83 9.68 -4.25
C GLY A 55 -8.08 8.88 -3.18
N LEU A 56 -6.75 8.85 -3.23
CA LEU A 56 -5.91 8.17 -2.25
C LEU A 56 -5.76 9.01 -0.98
N SER A 57 -5.45 8.34 0.13
CA SER A 57 -5.10 9.04 1.36
C SER A 57 -3.78 9.79 1.19
N ALA A 58 -3.64 10.94 1.86
CA ALA A 58 -2.39 11.71 1.85
C ALA A 58 -1.19 10.88 2.35
N GLN A 59 -1.40 9.94 3.26
CA GLN A 59 -0.38 9.02 3.76
C GLN A 59 0.11 8.09 2.65
N THR A 60 -0.83 7.44 1.93
CA THR A 60 -0.53 6.56 0.79
C THR A 60 0.26 7.30 -0.28
N VAL A 61 -0.19 8.51 -0.65
CA VAL A 61 0.53 9.34 -1.61
C VAL A 61 1.93 9.70 -1.10
N SER A 62 2.10 10.01 0.18
CA SER A 62 3.42 10.35 0.71
C SER A 62 4.39 9.17 0.68
N VAL A 63 3.93 7.96 0.95
CA VAL A 63 4.75 6.74 0.85
C VAL A 63 5.14 6.49 -0.61
N ILE A 64 4.17 6.51 -1.52
CA ILE A 64 4.42 6.29 -2.95
C ILE A 64 5.37 7.34 -3.52
N MET A 65 5.16 8.63 -3.23
CA MET A 65 6.04 9.69 -3.72
C MET A 65 7.48 9.48 -3.23
N ARG A 66 7.65 9.10 -1.97
CA ARG A 66 8.97 8.81 -1.41
C ARG A 66 9.63 7.63 -2.11
N GLU A 67 8.91 6.56 -2.37
CA GLU A 67 9.48 5.39 -3.08
C GLU A 67 9.84 5.73 -4.52
N LEU A 68 9.01 6.48 -5.23
CA LEU A 68 9.33 6.95 -6.58
C LEU A 68 10.56 7.89 -6.60
N GLU A 69 10.75 8.72 -5.57
CA GLU A 69 11.95 9.55 -5.38
C GLU A 69 13.19 8.68 -5.08
N GLU A 70 13.07 7.69 -4.19
CA GLU A 70 14.14 6.73 -3.85
C GLU A 70 14.57 5.90 -5.08
N ASP A 71 13.61 5.52 -5.92
CA ASP A 71 13.82 4.81 -7.18
C ASP A 71 14.31 5.70 -8.35
N LYS A 72 14.46 7.02 -8.12
CA LYS A 72 14.88 8.01 -9.12
C LYS A 72 13.97 8.07 -10.36
N LEU A 73 12.67 7.82 -10.16
CA LEU A 73 11.65 7.90 -11.21
C LEU A 73 11.02 9.29 -11.32
N LEU A 74 11.28 10.15 -10.33
CA LEU A 74 10.86 11.54 -10.20
C LEU A 74 12.06 12.49 -10.13
#